data_AF-A0A4U0XHX7-F1
#
_entry.id   AF-A0A4U0XHX7-F1
#
_cell.length_a   1.000
_cell.length_b   1.000
_cell.length_c   1.000
_cell.angle_alpha   90.00
_cell.angle_beta   90.00
_cell.angle_gamma   90.00
#
_symmetry.space_group_name_H-M   'P 1'
#
loop_
_entity.id
_entity.type
_entity.pdbx_description
1 polymer ?
#
loop_
_entity_poly.entity_id
_entity_poly.type
_entity_poly.pdbx_seq_one_letter_code
_entity_poly.pdbx_strand_id
1 'polypeptide(L)'
;MHICTGRAAVLDPNVISPMDSQDEKPLASGNGVSMAIHLAEPVLFVQGFENTENSPGNTAMLRGSLHLRVQKSAKIKAVTLRFKGRATTKWPEGIPPRKIEFEEQDTIMSHTWPFFNAQFENAERGTNADHVQLSKGPDGA
;
A
#
# COMPACT_ATOMS: atom_id res chain seq x y z
N MET A 1 -12.51 5.17 7.12
CA MET A 1 -11.12 5.64 7.18
C MET A 1 -11.18 7.12 7.55
N HIS A 2 -10.98 7.44 8.83
CA HIS A 2 -10.99 8.83 9.31
C HIS A 2 -9.63 9.43 8.97
N ILE A 3 -9.59 10.38 8.03
CA ILE A 3 -8.39 11.15 7.74
C ILE A 3 -8.35 12.22 8.83
N CYS A 4 -7.62 11.94 9.91
CA CYS A 4 -7.34 12.93 10.93
C CYS A 4 -6.34 13.93 10.32
N THR A 5 -6.77 15.17 10.13
CA THR A 5 -5.89 16.30 9.82
C THR A 5 -5.01 16.59 11.03
N GLY A 6 -3.96 15.79 11.19
CA GLY A 6 -2.96 15.96 12.24
C GLY A 6 -2.04 17.14 11.93
N ARG A 7 -1.99 18.09 12.86
CA ARG A 7 -0.94 19.12 12.92
C ARG A 7 0.42 18.42 12.93
N ALA A 8 1.37 18.87 12.11
CA ALA A 8 2.74 18.37 12.13
C ALA A 8 3.29 18.43 13.58
N ALA A 9 3.43 17.27 14.20
CA ALA A 9 4.05 17.16 15.51
C ALA A 9 5.57 17.26 15.31
N VAL A 10 6.18 18.28 15.89
CA VAL A 10 7.64 18.29 16.07
C VAL A 10 7.93 17.26 17.14
N LEU A 11 8.29 16.04 16.73
CA LEU A 11 8.74 15.01 17.64
C LEU A 11 10.21 15.25 17.98
N ASP A 12 10.52 15.03 19.25
CA ASP A 12 11.87 14.96 19.78
C ASP A 12 12.68 13.93 18.95
N PRO A 13 13.88 14.26 18.43
CA PRO A 13 14.67 13.33 17.62
C PRO A 13 15.02 12.00 18.32
N ASN A 14 14.83 11.91 19.65
CA ASN A 14 15.02 10.70 20.43
C ASN A 14 13.77 9.83 20.63
N VAL A 15 12.59 10.28 20.19
CA VAL A 15 11.37 9.45 20.19
C VAL A 15 11.24 8.80 18.81
N ILE A 16 12.04 7.76 18.61
CA ILE A 16 11.83 6.81 17.52
C ILE A 16 10.52 6.08 17.86
N SER A 17 9.43 6.39 17.16
CA SER A 17 8.27 5.48 17.16
C SER A 17 8.79 4.09 16.83
N PRO A 18 8.55 3.06 17.67
CA PRO A 18 8.94 1.70 17.37
C PRO A 18 7.96 1.14 16.32
N MET A 19 8.05 1.65 15.10
CA MET A 19 7.67 0.88 13.93
C MET A 19 8.97 0.60 13.20
N ASP A 20 9.55 -0.53 13.59
CA ASP A 20 10.68 -1.18 12.99
C ASP A 20 10.49 -1.26 11.47
N SER A 21 10.99 -0.26 10.74
CA SER A 21 10.83 -0.12 9.29
C SER A 21 12.18 0.03 8.59
N GLN A 22 13.26 -0.45 9.21
CA GLN A 22 14.61 -0.35 8.63
C GLN A 22 14.99 -1.55 7.74
N ASP A 23 14.28 -2.69 7.84
CA ASP A 23 14.74 -3.94 7.19
C ASP A 23 13.82 -4.55 6.12
N GLU A 24 12.69 -3.90 5.75
CA GLU A 24 11.88 -4.43 4.64
C GLU A 24 12.44 -3.98 3.28
N LYS A 25 12.69 -4.96 2.40
CA LYS A 25 13.15 -4.72 1.04
C LYS A 25 12.15 -3.80 0.31
N PRO A 26 12.58 -2.66 -0.24
CA PRO A 26 11.67 -1.75 -0.93
C PRO A 26 10.99 -2.47 -2.10
N LEU A 27 9.66 -2.34 -2.15
CA LEU A 27 8.84 -2.88 -3.24
C LEU A 27 9.18 -2.22 -4.58
N ALA A 28 9.59 -0.95 -4.53
CA ALA A 28 10.09 -0.21 -5.68
C ALA A 28 11.15 0.81 -5.24
N SER A 29 12.15 1.04 -6.10
CA SER A 29 13.18 2.07 -5.90
C SER A 29 13.58 2.66 -7.25
N GLY A 30 13.75 3.99 -7.31
CA GLY A 30 14.17 4.70 -8.51
C GLY A 30 14.34 6.20 -8.28
N ASN A 31 15.32 6.83 -8.93
CA ASN A 31 15.59 8.27 -8.87
C ASN A 31 15.71 8.85 -7.44
N GLY A 32 16.27 8.08 -6.51
CA GLY A 32 16.40 8.47 -5.10
C GLY A 32 15.09 8.45 -4.32
N VAL A 33 14.05 7.80 -4.84
CA VAL A 33 12.80 7.52 -4.14
C VAL A 33 12.70 6.01 -3.95
N SER A 34 12.38 5.55 -2.74
CA SER A 34 12.07 4.15 -2.46
C SER A 34 10.74 4.03 -1.72
N MET A 35 10.02 2.94 -1.95
CA MET A 35 8.67 2.72 -1.45
C MET A 35 8.49 1.29 -0.91
N ALA A 36 7.79 1.15 0.21
CA ALA A 36 7.43 -0.14 0.82
C ALA A 36 6.00 -0.09 1.37
N ILE A 37 5.33 -1.25 1.46
CA ILE A 37 4.01 -1.39 2.09
C ILE A 37 4.16 -2.36 3.25
N HIS A 38 3.92 -1.88 4.46
CA HIS A 38 3.92 -2.74 5.65
C HIS A 38 2.49 -3.11 5.98
N LEU A 39 2.13 -4.38 5.81
CA LEU A 39 0.82 -4.87 6.23
C LEU A 39 0.82 -5.13 7.74
N ALA A 40 -0.28 -4.76 8.41
CA ALA A 40 -0.43 -5.08 9.83
C ALA A 40 -0.61 -6.60 10.05
N GLU A 41 -1.20 -7.27 9.07
CA GLU A 41 -1.35 -8.73 9.03
C GLU A 41 -0.76 -9.28 7.72
N PRO A 42 0.16 -10.25 7.77
CA PRO A 42 0.72 -10.88 6.57
C PRO A 42 -0.29 -11.76 5.84
N VAL A 43 -1.32 -12.23 6.55
CA VAL A 43 -2.38 -13.10 6.03
C VAL A 43 -3.71 -12.64 6.59
N LEU A 44 -4.71 -12.50 5.72
CA LEU A 44 -6.09 -12.25 6.10
C LEU A 44 -6.91 -13.53 5.97
N PHE A 45 -7.66 -13.86 7.01
CA PHE A 45 -8.63 -14.92 7.01
C PHE A 45 -10.00 -14.32 6.73
N VAL A 46 -10.66 -14.81 5.69
CA VAL A 46 -12.04 -14.47 5.38
C VAL A 46 -12.87 -15.67 5.80
N GLN A 47 -13.83 -15.49 6.71
CA GLN A 47 -14.72 -16.58 7.09
C GLN A 47 -15.58 -16.99 5.89
N GLY A 48 -16.09 -18.22 5.85
CA GLY A 48 -17.07 -18.59 4.84
C GLY A 48 -18.38 -17.78 5.01
N PHE A 49 -19.22 -17.75 3.97
CA PHE A 49 -20.60 -17.31 4.12
C PHE A 49 -21.42 -18.42 4.77
N GLU A 50 -21.95 -18.18 5.97
CA GLU A 50 -23.01 -18.97 6.59
C GLU A 50 -24.35 -18.32 6.22
N ASN A 51 -25.26 -19.03 5.54
CA ASN A 51 -26.60 -18.54 5.18
C ASN A 51 -27.55 -18.54 6.40
N THR A 52 -27.12 -17.97 7.52
CA THR A 52 -27.98 -17.77 8.69
C THR A 52 -28.34 -16.30 8.79
N GLU A 53 -29.62 -15.99 8.91
CA GLU A 53 -30.20 -14.64 8.91
C GLU A 53 -29.60 -13.67 9.94
N ASN A 54 -28.87 -14.19 10.95
CA ASN A 54 -28.24 -13.44 12.03
C ASN A 54 -26.69 -13.46 12.01
N SER A 55 -26.03 -13.90 10.93
CA SER A 55 -24.56 -13.92 10.91
C SER A 55 -24.01 -12.47 10.93
N PRO A 56 -23.16 -12.09 11.90
CA PRO A 56 -22.49 -10.80 11.86
C PRO A 56 -21.66 -10.70 10.58
N GLY A 57 -21.79 -9.58 9.86
CA GLY A 57 -21.19 -9.40 8.54
C GLY A 57 -19.70 -9.76 8.52
N ASN A 58 -19.34 -10.75 7.73
CA ASN A 58 -17.98 -11.24 7.59
C ASN A 58 -17.15 -10.26 6.75
N THR A 59 -16.52 -9.30 7.41
CA THR A 59 -15.63 -8.32 6.76
C THR A 59 -14.19 -8.53 7.24
N ALA A 60 -13.33 -9.00 6.36
CA ALA A 60 -11.89 -8.92 6.57
C ALA A 60 -11.39 -7.54 6.11
N MET A 61 -10.52 -6.91 6.90
CA MET A 61 -9.97 -5.59 6.60
C MET A 61 -8.46 -5.71 6.37
N LEU A 62 -8.00 -5.29 5.19
CA LEU A 62 -6.57 -5.17 4.90
C LEU A 62 -6.04 -3.86 5.48
N ARG A 63 -5.19 -3.98 6.51
CA ARG A 63 -4.55 -2.83 7.18
C ARG A 63 -3.07 -2.79 6.88
N GLY A 64 -2.51 -1.59 6.87
CA GLY A 64 -1.08 -1.38 6.68
C GLY A 64 -0.72 0.09 6.52
N SER A 65 0.57 0.34 6.31
CA SER A 65 1.14 1.65 6.02
C SER A 65 1.92 1.64 4.71
N LEU A 66 1.91 2.78 4.01
CA LEU A 66 2.73 3.03 2.83
C LEU A 66 3.88 3.94 3.21
N HIS A 67 5.11 3.44 3.09
CA HIS A 67 6.32 4.20 3.43
C HIS A 67 6.98 4.69 2.15
N LEU A 68 7.18 6.01 2.06
CA LEU A 68 7.86 6.65 0.94
C LEU A 68 9.10 7.39 1.44
N ARG A 69 10.28 6.97 0.99
CA ARG A 69 11.57 7.60 1.34
C ARG A 69 12.10 8.35 0.13
N VAL A 70 12.32 9.65 0.30
CA VAL A 70 12.85 10.54 -0.75
C VAL A 70 14.24 11.01 -0.31
N GLN A 71 15.28 10.43 -0.91
CA GLN A 71 16.69 10.71 -0.61
C GLN A 71 17.28 11.79 -1.52
N LYS A 72 16.70 12.00 -2.69
CA LYS A 72 17.10 13.03 -3.66
C LYS A 72 15.88 13.84 -4.06
N SER A 73 16.10 15.09 -4.49
CA SER A 73 15.02 15.93 -5.02
C SER A 73 14.32 15.22 -6.18
N ALA A 74 13.03 14.96 -6.01
CA ALA A 74 12.22 14.21 -6.96
C ALA A 74 10.84 14.86 -7.09
N LYS A 75 10.36 15.01 -8.33
CA LYS A 75 9.00 15.49 -8.60
C LYS A 75 8.03 14.31 -8.52
N ILE A 76 7.29 14.23 -7.41
CA ILE A 76 6.23 13.23 -7.25
C ILE A 76 4.97 13.79 -7.89
N LYS A 77 4.43 13.10 -8.90
CA LYS A 77 3.19 13.50 -9.58
C LYS A 77 1.95 12.96 -8.86
N ALA A 78 1.99 11.69 -8.48
CA ALA A 78 0.89 11.03 -7.79
C ALA A 78 1.42 9.83 -6.99
N VAL A 79 0.70 9.49 -5.91
CA VAL A 79 0.86 8.26 -5.13
C VAL A 79 -0.49 7.58 -5.08
N THR A 80 -0.55 6.35 -5.57
CA THR A 80 -1.80 5.59 -5.71
C THR A 80 -1.59 4.17 -5.23
N LEU A 81 -2.49 3.68 -4.37
CA LEU A 81 -2.54 2.28 -3.96
C LEU A 81 -3.61 1.55 -4.77
N ARG A 82 -3.24 0.38 -5.31
CA ARG A 82 -4.17 -0.46 -6.06
C ARG A 82 -4.28 -1.84 -5.44
N PHE A 83 -5.50 -2.23 -5.10
CA PHE A 83 -5.81 -3.58 -4.65
C PHE A 83 -6.52 -4.34 -5.77
N LYS A 84 -5.98 -5.50 -6.15
CA LYS A 84 -6.52 -6.36 -7.20
C LYS A 84 -6.72 -7.78 -6.67
N GLY A 85 -7.96 -8.27 -6.71
CA GLY A 85 -8.24 -9.70 -6.58
C GLY A 85 -8.22 -10.34 -7.97
N ARG A 86 -7.42 -11.38 -8.17
CA ARG A 86 -7.36 -12.16 -9.42
C ARG A 86 -7.66 -13.63 -9.12
N ALA A 87 -8.51 -14.24 -9.95
CA ALA A 87 -8.68 -15.68 -10.00
C ALA A 87 -7.90 -16.22 -11.19
N THR A 88 -7.08 -17.25 -10.97
CA THR A 88 -6.35 -17.93 -12.05
C THR A 88 -6.75 -19.39 -12.06
N THR A 89 -7.36 -19.83 -13.15
CA THR A 89 -7.70 -21.23 -13.40
C THR A 89 -6.66 -21.84 -14.32
N LYS A 90 -5.92 -22.82 -13.80
CA LYS A 90 -4.96 -23.62 -14.57
C LYS A 90 -5.57 -24.99 -14.83
N TRP A 91 -5.87 -25.28 -16.09
CA TRP A 91 -6.44 -26.56 -16.47
C TRP A 91 -5.32 -27.59 -16.69
N PRO A 92 -5.34 -28.77 -16.03
CA PRO A 92 -4.31 -29.80 -16.23
C PRO A 92 -4.34 -30.36 -17.65
N GLU A 93 -3.18 -30.79 -18.17
CA GLU A 93 -3.05 -31.28 -19.55
C GLU A 93 -4.04 -32.41 -19.88
N GLY A 94 -4.67 -32.31 -21.06
CA GLY A 94 -5.36 -33.44 -21.68
C GLY A 94 -4.39 -34.48 -22.26
N ILE A 95 -4.90 -35.67 -22.57
CA ILE A 95 -4.11 -36.79 -23.11
C ILE A 95 -3.41 -36.39 -24.43
N PRO A 96 -2.11 -36.67 -24.64
CA PRO A 96 -1.31 -36.16 -25.78
C PRO A 96 -1.91 -36.53 -27.14
N PRO A 97 -2.25 -35.54 -28.01
CA PRO A 97 -1.35 -35.04 -29.06
C PRO A 97 -1.39 -33.50 -29.28
N ARG A 98 -2.17 -32.74 -28.49
CA ARG A 98 -2.29 -31.26 -28.61
C ARG A 98 -1.93 -30.60 -27.28
N LYS A 99 -0.64 -30.30 -27.09
CA LYS A 99 -0.12 -29.57 -25.93
C LYS A 99 -0.41 -28.08 -26.06
N ILE A 100 -1.37 -27.57 -25.31
CA ILE A 100 -1.61 -26.14 -25.14
C ILE A 100 -1.83 -25.90 -23.65
N GLU A 101 -0.96 -25.10 -23.03
CA GLU A 101 -1.19 -24.59 -21.69
C GLU A 101 -2.30 -23.53 -21.76
N PHE A 102 -3.46 -23.82 -21.14
CA PHE A 102 -4.56 -22.86 -21.03
C PHE A 102 -4.64 -22.35 -19.59
N GLU A 103 -4.23 -21.10 -19.41
CA GLU A 103 -4.41 -20.33 -18.18
C GLU A 103 -5.50 -19.28 -18.42
N GLU A 104 -6.56 -19.34 -17.63
CA GLU A 104 -7.61 -18.34 -17.62
C GLU A 104 -7.45 -17.47 -16.38
N GLN A 105 -7.33 -16.15 -16.56
CA GLN A 105 -7.21 -15.20 -15.45
C GLN A 105 -8.36 -14.19 -15.47
N ASP A 106 -9.13 -14.15 -14.38
CA ASP A 106 -10.22 -13.20 -14.19
C ASP A 106 -9.92 -12.20 -13.05
N THR A 107 -10.44 -10.99 -13.14
CA THR A 107 -10.29 -9.95 -12.10
C THR A 107 -11.56 -9.86 -11.27
N ILE A 108 -11.52 -10.44 -10.07
CA ILE A 108 -12.64 -10.43 -9.12
C ILE A 108 -12.93 -9.00 -8.62
N MET A 109 -11.89 -8.23 -8.34
CA MET A 109 -12.02 -6.86 -7.83
C MET A 109 -10.82 -6.00 -8.16
N SER A 110 -11.03 -4.69 -8.32
CA SER A 110 -9.97 -3.72 -8.55
C SER A 110 -10.33 -2.38 -7.90
N HIS A 111 -9.72 -2.09 -6.75
CA HIS A 111 -9.84 -0.81 -6.06
C HIS A 111 -8.58 0.03 -6.25
N THR A 112 -8.76 1.34 -6.42
CA THR A 112 -7.67 2.30 -6.61
C THR A 112 -7.90 3.48 -5.67
N TRP A 113 -6.98 3.71 -4.74
CA TRP A 113 -7.00 4.83 -3.80
C TRP A 113 -5.89 5.84 -4.13
N PRO A 114 -6.24 7.08 -4.53
CA PRO A 114 -5.27 8.14 -4.71
C PRO A 114 -4.90 8.74 -3.35
N PHE A 115 -3.67 8.51 -2.88
CA PHE A 115 -3.15 9.13 -1.66
C PHE A 115 -2.62 10.54 -1.90
N PHE A 116 -2.00 10.77 -3.06
CA PHE A 116 -1.48 12.07 -3.46
C PHE A 116 -1.63 12.27 -4.97
N ASN A 117 -1.95 13.48 -5.40
CA ASN A 117 -1.89 13.90 -6.80
C ASN A 117 -1.60 15.40 -6.88
N ALA A 118 -0.48 15.77 -7.50
CA ALA A 118 -0.01 17.14 -7.62
C ALA A 118 -0.93 18.05 -8.46
N GLN A 119 -1.90 17.48 -9.19
CA GLN A 119 -2.89 18.25 -9.96
C GLN A 119 -4.12 18.64 -9.12
N PHE A 120 -4.28 18.11 -7.91
CA PHE A 120 -5.41 18.41 -7.04
C PHE A 120 -5.08 19.56 -6.09
N GLU A 121 -6.04 20.43 -5.80
CA GLU A 121 -5.85 21.61 -4.93
C GLU A 121 -5.33 21.25 -3.53
N ASN A 122 -5.66 20.07 -3.01
CA ASN A 122 -5.17 19.60 -1.73
C ASN A 122 -3.66 19.31 -1.71
N ALA A 123 -3.00 19.17 -2.87
CA ALA A 123 -1.55 19.03 -2.95
C ALA A 123 -0.81 20.32 -2.57
N GLU A 124 -1.46 21.48 -2.73
CA GLU A 124 -0.87 22.76 -2.30
C GLU A 124 -0.91 22.92 -0.79
N ARG A 125 -1.83 22.21 -0.10
CA ARG A 125 -2.01 22.30 1.36
C ARG A 125 -0.99 21.46 2.15
N GLY A 126 -0.22 20.59 1.49
CA GLY A 126 0.81 19.79 2.13
C GLY A 126 0.99 18.40 1.50
N THR A 127 1.69 17.53 2.21
CA THR A 127 2.09 16.21 1.73
C THR A 127 0.95 15.18 1.71
N ASN A 128 -0.18 15.45 2.39
CA ASN A 128 -1.28 14.51 2.64
C ASN A 128 -0.84 13.20 3.35
N ALA A 129 0.35 13.19 3.96
CA ALA A 129 0.87 12.04 4.70
C ALA A 129 0.46 12.12 6.17
N ASP A 130 0.12 10.98 6.77
CA ASP A 130 -0.17 10.87 8.21
C ASP A 130 1.06 11.24 9.06
N HIS A 131 2.26 10.93 8.56
CA HIS A 131 3.53 11.26 9.21
C HIS A 131 4.58 11.73 8.18
N VAL A 132 5.36 12.75 8.53
CA VAL A 132 6.44 13.27 7.69
C VAL A 132 7.68 13.48 8.56
N GLN A 133 8.79 12.86 8.17
CA GLN A 133 10.10 13.09 8.75
C GLN A 133 11.00 13.75 7.70
N LEU A 134 11.41 14.98 7.96
CA LEU A 134 12.37 15.70 7.12
C LEU A 134 13.78 15.50 7.71
N SER A 135 14.70 14.98 6.91
CA SER A 135 16.11 14.96 7.29
C SER A 135 16.65 16.40 7.28
N LYS A 136 17.34 16.81 8.35
CA LYS A 136 18.09 18.08 8.34
C LYS A 136 19.10 18.05 7.19
N GLY A 137 19.13 19.11 6.39
CA GLY A 137 20.14 19.30 5.35
C GLY A 137 21.53 19.49 5.96
N PRO A 138 22.59 19.40 5.13
CA PRO A 138 23.98 19.60 5.57
C PRO A 138 24.28 21.00 6.13
N ASP A 139 23.39 21.98 5.97
CA ASP A 139 23.60 23.37 6.40
C ASP A 139 23.08 23.66 7.83
N GLY A 140 22.90 22.63 8.65
CA GLY A 140 22.31 22.71 9.99
C GLY A 140 23.30 22.60 11.15
N ALA A 141 24.48 23.22 11.03
CA ALA A 141 25.44 23.44 12.12
C ALA A 141 25.47 24.92 12.51
#